data_AF-A0A6N8YX44-F1
#
_entry.id   AF-A0A6N8YX44-F1
#
_cell.length_a   1.000
_cell.length_b   1.000
_cell.length_c   1.000
_cell.angle_alpha   90.00
_cell.angle_beta   90.00
_cell.angle_gamma   90.00
#
_symmetry.space_group_name_H-M   'P 1'
#
loop_
_entity.id
_entity.type
_entity.pdbx_description
1 polymer ?
#
loop_
_entity_poly.entity_id
_entity_poly.type
_entity_poly.pdbx_seq_one_letter_code
_entity_poly.pdbx_strand_id
1 'polypeptide(L)'
;MPDSKILIIDDEWESAIVKAVQRRLEDEGWLTVIVKPQSQWMVGDEFESAAIYAIEDERPDGVLLDVRLGEHRDDQFKGLEILRQIVEHYPVLPVLMFTQYAQGPARDTAARGALRWNAPVDFIDKLASPEEVVLRLRRLMGSSPEIIPIGAHLQVDVGAETVSARRERDAGLEPVSDIHGMKFEIFRELAAAWYRSPGELVPFSRLERYSEGEEARASLRVRIREIKVSIGKALGVQLGANDLIVNVRDRGYRLAPPQV
;
A
#
# COMPACT_ATOMS: atom_id res chain seq x y z
N MET A 1 6.39 8.38 -8.37
CA MET A 1 5.88 8.67 -9.72
C MET A 1 5.28 10.05 -9.66
N PRO A 2 6.06 11.12 -9.91
CA PRO A 2 5.45 12.40 -10.22
C PRO A 2 4.58 12.20 -11.47
N ASP A 3 3.42 12.84 -11.54
CA ASP A 3 2.47 12.85 -12.65
C ASP A 3 1.44 11.69 -12.72
N SER A 4 1.33 10.82 -11.70
CA SER A 4 0.23 9.85 -11.67
C SER A 4 -1.13 10.55 -11.60
N LYS A 5 -2.11 10.08 -12.37
CA LYS A 5 -3.48 10.63 -12.39
C LYS A 5 -4.43 9.75 -11.57
N ILE A 6 -5.00 10.32 -10.51
CA ILE A 6 -5.97 9.65 -9.64
C ILE A 6 -7.38 10.17 -9.94
N LEU A 7 -8.29 9.25 -10.26
CA LEU A 7 -9.70 9.55 -10.40
C LEU A 7 -10.39 9.39 -9.04
N ILE A 8 -11.08 10.43 -8.57
CA ILE A 8 -11.84 10.43 -7.32
C ILE A 8 -13.34 10.38 -7.66
N ILE A 9 -14.01 9.36 -7.15
CA ILE A 9 -15.45 9.12 -7.33
C ILE A 9 -16.07 9.08 -5.94
N ASP A 10 -16.58 10.23 -5.50
CA ASP A 10 -17.21 10.43 -4.19
C ASP A 10 -18.25 11.54 -4.36
N ASP A 11 -19.50 11.31 -3.95
CA ASP A 11 -20.57 12.32 -4.02
C ASP A 11 -20.37 13.44 -2.99
N GLU A 12 -19.66 13.16 -1.90
CA GLU A 12 -19.21 14.11 -0.88
C GLU A 12 -17.82 14.71 -1.20
N TRP A 13 -17.48 14.92 -2.48
CA TRP A 13 -16.16 15.43 -2.89
C TRP A 13 -15.80 16.83 -2.35
N GLU A 14 -16.80 17.61 -1.92
CA GLU A 14 -16.59 18.90 -1.23
C GLU A 14 -16.33 18.76 0.27
N SER A 15 -16.47 17.56 0.83
CA SER A 15 -16.22 17.31 2.25
C SER A 15 -14.77 17.62 2.63
N ALA A 16 -14.57 18.02 3.89
CA ALA A 16 -13.24 18.32 4.42
C ALA A 16 -12.30 17.10 4.32
N ILE A 17 -12.84 15.88 4.44
CA ILE A 17 -12.09 14.63 4.34
C ILE A 17 -11.55 14.44 2.93
N VAL A 18 -12.41 14.47 1.91
CA VAL A 18 -11.97 14.29 0.51
C VAL A 18 -11.03 15.41 0.09
N LYS A 19 -11.28 16.65 0.53
CA LYS A 19 -10.38 17.78 0.25
C LYS A 19 -9.01 17.66 0.92
N ALA A 20 -8.91 17.04 2.09
CA ALA A 20 -7.63 16.78 2.73
C ALA A 20 -6.84 15.69 1.99
N VAL A 21 -7.54 14.63 1.55
CA VAL A 21 -6.96 13.57 0.72
C VAL A 21 -6.48 14.13 -0.62
N GLN A 22 -7.31 14.92 -1.30
CA GLN A 22 -6.97 15.57 -2.57
C GLN A 22 -5.67 16.37 -2.45
N ARG A 23 -5.58 17.28 -1.47
CA ARG A 23 -4.38 18.08 -1.23
C ARG A 23 -3.15 17.22 -1.00
N ARG A 24 -3.28 16.13 -0.22
CA ARG A 24 -2.15 15.25 0.04
C ARG A 24 -1.70 14.47 -1.20
N LEU A 25 -2.63 14.08 -2.09
CA LEU A 25 -2.30 13.49 -3.40
C LEU A 25 -1.59 14.52 -4.30
N GLU A 26 -2.02 15.78 -4.28
CA GLU A 26 -1.37 16.86 -5.03
C GLU A 26 0.04 17.18 -4.48
N ASP A 27 0.22 17.19 -3.15
CA ASP A 27 1.54 17.33 -2.48
C ASP A 27 2.50 16.18 -2.83
N GLU A 28 1.96 15.02 -3.20
CA GLU A 28 2.71 13.87 -3.70
C GLU A 28 3.15 14.05 -5.17
N GLY A 29 2.67 15.10 -5.85
CA GLY A 29 2.90 15.35 -7.26
C GLY A 29 1.95 14.58 -8.17
N TRP A 30 0.80 14.12 -7.66
CA TRP A 30 -0.23 13.44 -8.46
C TRP A 30 -1.32 14.42 -8.91
N LEU A 31 -1.87 14.16 -10.10
CA LEU A 31 -3.01 14.88 -10.64
C LEU A 31 -4.29 14.21 -10.13
N THR A 32 -5.26 15.01 -9.68
CA THR A 32 -6.57 14.47 -9.27
C THR A 32 -7.67 14.95 -10.19
N VAL A 33 -8.52 14.02 -10.66
CA VAL A 33 -9.74 14.32 -11.41
C VAL A 33 -10.93 13.87 -10.58
N ILE A 34 -11.91 14.76 -10.37
CA ILE A 34 -13.12 14.46 -9.61
C ILE A 34 -14.25 14.18 -10.59
N VAL A 35 -14.90 13.02 -10.47
CA VAL A 35 -16.08 12.68 -11.27
C VAL A 35 -17.30 13.42 -10.71
N LYS A 36 -17.97 14.18 -11.58
CA LYS A 36 -19.19 14.94 -11.26
C LYS A 36 -20.32 14.46 -12.15
N PRO A 37 -21.47 14.02 -11.61
CA PRO A 37 -22.67 13.78 -12.41
C PRO A 37 -23.12 15.08 -13.10
N GLN A 38 -23.73 14.95 -14.29
CA GLN A 38 -24.18 16.12 -15.07
C GLN A 38 -25.51 16.72 -14.55
N SER A 39 -26.24 16.01 -13.69
CA SER A 39 -27.58 16.38 -13.22
C SER A 39 -27.60 16.78 -11.75
N GLN A 40 -28.38 17.80 -11.40
CA GLN A 40 -28.68 18.17 -10.00
C GLN A 40 -29.49 17.10 -9.24
N TRP A 41 -30.05 16.12 -9.95
CA TRP A 41 -30.81 14.99 -9.40
C TRP A 41 -29.99 13.72 -9.64
N MET A 42 -29.35 13.21 -8.59
CA MET A 42 -28.45 12.07 -8.68
C MET A 42 -29.25 10.77 -8.69
N VAL A 43 -29.40 10.15 -9.86
CA VAL A 43 -29.85 8.76 -9.98
C VAL A 43 -28.61 7.87 -10.00
N GLY A 44 -28.60 6.76 -9.25
CA GLY A 44 -27.41 5.91 -9.08
C GLY A 44 -26.75 5.44 -10.39
N ASP A 45 -27.52 5.28 -11.47
CA ASP A 45 -27.02 4.84 -12.78
C ASP A 45 -26.22 5.95 -13.54
N GLU A 46 -26.44 7.22 -13.19
CA GLU A 46 -25.69 8.34 -13.75
C GLU A 46 -24.25 8.39 -13.22
N PHE A 47 -24.03 7.99 -11.95
CA PHE A 47 -22.70 7.88 -11.37
C PHE A 47 -21.89 6.75 -12.00
N GLU A 48 -22.52 5.60 -12.24
CA GLU A 48 -21.86 4.48 -12.92
C GLU A 48 -21.42 4.89 -14.32
N SER A 49 -22.32 5.50 -15.09
CA SER A 49 -22.02 5.96 -16.45
C SER A 49 -20.92 7.02 -16.46
N ALA A 50 -20.99 8.00 -15.56
CA ALA A 50 -19.99 9.06 -15.45
C ALA A 50 -18.61 8.52 -15.02
N ALA A 51 -18.57 7.55 -14.10
CA ALA A 51 -17.35 6.92 -13.65
C ALA A 51 -16.66 6.15 -14.79
N ILE A 52 -17.39 5.32 -15.53
CA ILE A 52 -16.82 4.54 -16.64
C ILE A 52 -16.35 5.47 -17.77
N TYR A 53 -17.15 6.48 -18.13
CA TYR A 53 -16.75 7.48 -19.12
C TYR A 53 -15.47 8.21 -18.70
N ALA A 54 -15.37 8.63 -17.44
CA ALA A 54 -14.19 9.32 -16.94
C ALA A 54 -12.95 8.41 -16.93
N ILE A 55 -13.09 7.12 -16.63
CA ILE A 55 -11.98 6.16 -16.73
C ILE A 55 -11.47 6.04 -18.18
N GLU A 56 -12.39 6.01 -19.16
CA GLU A 56 -12.06 5.92 -20.59
C GLU A 56 -11.34 7.17 -21.10
N ASP A 57 -11.86 8.35 -20.76
CA ASP A 57 -11.35 9.64 -21.22
C ASP A 57 -10.04 10.03 -20.53
N GLU A 58 -10.01 9.91 -19.20
CA GLU A 58 -8.88 10.38 -18.40
C GLU A 58 -7.73 9.39 -18.30
N ARG A 59 -8.03 8.09 -18.47
CA ARG A 59 -7.08 6.97 -18.32
C ARG A 59 -6.26 7.08 -17.03
N PRO A 60 -6.91 7.03 -15.85
CA PRO A 60 -6.23 7.21 -14.57
C PRO A 60 -5.28 6.04 -14.26
N ASP A 61 -4.25 6.32 -13.46
CA ASP A 61 -3.33 5.33 -12.90
C ASP A 61 -3.90 4.63 -11.66
N GLY A 62 -4.91 5.25 -11.03
CA GLY A 62 -5.62 4.68 -9.89
C GLY A 62 -6.95 5.38 -9.63
N VAL A 63 -7.84 4.70 -8.93
CA VAL A 63 -9.18 5.19 -8.59
C VAL A 63 -9.35 5.19 -7.07
N LEU A 64 -9.82 6.32 -6.51
CA LEU A 64 -10.35 6.40 -5.15
C LEU A 64 -11.89 6.42 -5.25
N LEU A 65 -12.54 5.35 -4.82
CA LEU A 65 -13.97 5.11 -5.05
C LEU A 65 -14.72 5.00 -3.73
N ASP A 66 -15.68 5.89 -3.47
CA ASP A 66 -16.59 5.72 -2.34
C ASP A 66 -17.49 4.50 -2.56
N VAL A 67 -17.72 3.76 -1.48
CA VAL A 67 -18.67 2.65 -1.46
C VAL A 67 -20.12 3.17 -1.52
N ARG A 68 -20.41 4.27 -0.81
CA ARG A 68 -21.75 4.84 -0.72
C ARG A 68 -21.84 6.03 -1.65
N LEU A 69 -22.54 5.88 -2.77
CA LEU A 69 -22.77 6.97 -3.70
C LEU A 69 -24.28 7.22 -3.77
N GLY A 70 -24.70 8.45 -3.52
CA GLY A 70 -26.11 8.86 -3.55
C GLY A 70 -26.75 8.98 -2.17
N GLU A 71 -27.77 9.83 -2.08
CA GLU A 71 -28.44 10.17 -0.82
C GLU A 71 -29.50 9.14 -0.39
N HIS A 72 -29.94 8.27 -1.31
CA HIS A 72 -31.05 7.35 -1.08
C HIS A 72 -30.61 5.98 -0.55
N ARG A 73 -31.48 5.37 0.26
CA ARG A 73 -31.23 4.04 0.87
C ARG A 73 -30.99 2.93 -0.13
N ASP A 74 -31.60 3.03 -1.31
CA ASP A 74 -31.49 2.04 -2.37
C ASP A 74 -30.17 2.18 -3.17
N ASP A 75 -29.48 3.31 -3.05
CA ASP A 75 -28.22 3.61 -3.73
C ASP A 75 -26.98 3.37 -2.84
N GLN A 76 -27.17 2.93 -1.60
CA GLN A 76 -26.10 2.82 -0.57
C GLN A 76 -24.92 1.90 -0.90
N PHE A 77 -24.93 1.20 -2.04
CA PHE A 77 -23.84 0.32 -2.48
C PHE A 77 -23.49 0.49 -3.96
N LYS A 78 -23.89 1.59 -4.60
CA LYS A 78 -23.58 1.87 -6.01
C LYS A 78 -22.08 1.84 -6.32
N GLY A 79 -21.23 2.24 -5.37
CA GLY A 79 -19.78 2.11 -5.50
C GLY A 79 -19.30 0.66 -5.73
N LEU A 80 -20.01 -0.34 -5.21
CA LEU A 80 -19.69 -1.76 -5.46
C LEU A 80 -20.09 -2.21 -6.87
N GLU A 81 -21.15 -1.65 -7.43
CA GLU A 81 -21.56 -1.91 -8.81
C GLU A 81 -20.54 -1.32 -9.78
N ILE A 82 -20.08 -0.09 -9.53
CA ILE A 82 -18.99 0.54 -10.28
C ILE A 82 -17.70 -0.28 -10.17
N LEU A 83 -17.32 -0.70 -8.96
CA LEU A 83 -16.14 -1.55 -8.76
C LEU A 83 -16.23 -2.82 -9.61
N ARG A 84 -17.41 -3.47 -9.68
CA ARG A 84 -17.61 -4.67 -10.49
C ARG A 84 -17.35 -4.39 -11.98
N GLN A 85 -17.89 -3.29 -12.52
CA GLN A 85 -17.64 -2.88 -13.91
C GLN A 85 -16.16 -2.61 -14.16
N ILE A 86 -15.48 -1.90 -13.24
CA ILE A 86 -14.05 -1.62 -13.34
C ILE A 86 -13.26 -2.92 -13.38
N VAL A 87 -13.54 -3.87 -12.49
CA VAL A 87 -12.83 -5.15 -12.45
C VAL A 87 -13.09 -5.99 -13.70
N GLU A 88 -14.31 -5.96 -14.26
CA GLU A 88 -14.68 -6.71 -15.47
C GLU A 88 -14.04 -6.12 -16.74
N HIS A 89 -13.94 -4.79 -16.86
CA HIS A 89 -13.48 -4.12 -18.08
C HIS A 89 -12.03 -3.59 -18.01
N TYR A 90 -11.54 -3.28 -16.81
CA TYR A 90 -10.23 -2.70 -16.53
C TYR A 90 -9.51 -3.49 -15.41
N PRO A 91 -9.24 -4.80 -15.61
CA PRO A 91 -8.82 -5.71 -14.53
C PRO A 91 -7.46 -5.38 -13.88
N VAL A 92 -6.67 -4.51 -14.51
CA VAL A 92 -5.36 -4.05 -13.99
C VAL A 92 -5.43 -2.66 -13.35
N LEU A 93 -6.56 -1.96 -13.47
CA LEU A 93 -6.73 -0.61 -12.91
C LEU A 93 -6.81 -0.69 -11.38
N PRO A 94 -5.91 -0.03 -10.65
CA PRO A 94 -5.92 -0.07 -9.20
C PRO A 94 -7.06 0.74 -8.59
N VAL A 95 -7.81 0.15 -7.66
CA VAL A 95 -8.97 0.79 -7.01
C VAL A 95 -8.86 0.73 -5.48
N LEU A 96 -8.80 1.90 -4.85
CA LEU A 96 -8.91 2.04 -3.40
C LEU A 96 -10.34 2.42 -3.02
N MET A 97 -11.05 1.50 -2.38
CA MET A 97 -12.40 1.73 -1.88
C MET A 97 -12.35 2.57 -0.60
N PHE A 98 -12.98 3.74 -0.61
CA PHE A 98 -13.04 4.70 0.49
C PHE A 98 -14.38 4.53 1.23
N THR A 99 -14.39 4.25 2.53
CA THR A 99 -15.65 3.89 3.22
C THR A 99 -15.67 4.28 4.70
N GLN A 100 -16.81 4.69 5.25
CA GLN A 100 -16.98 4.89 6.70
C GLN A 100 -17.15 3.57 7.49
N TYR A 101 -17.20 2.42 6.80
CA TYR A 101 -17.37 1.11 7.39
C TYR A 101 -16.26 0.17 6.92
N ALA A 102 -15.06 0.31 7.48
CA ALA A 102 -13.96 -0.63 7.20
C ALA A 102 -14.23 -2.08 7.71
N GLN A 103 -15.34 -2.33 8.40
CA GLN A 103 -15.77 -3.63 8.93
C GLN A 103 -17.26 -3.86 8.63
N GLY A 104 -17.65 -5.06 8.16
CA GLY A 104 -19.05 -5.47 8.00
C GLY A 104 -19.32 -6.42 6.81
N PRO A 105 -20.55 -6.98 6.71
CA PRO A 105 -20.92 -7.99 5.71
C PRO A 105 -20.77 -7.53 4.24
N ALA A 106 -20.90 -6.23 4.00
CA ALA A 106 -20.73 -5.62 2.68
C ALA A 106 -19.27 -5.66 2.22
N ARG A 107 -18.30 -5.42 3.13
CA ARG A 107 -16.87 -5.59 2.86
C ARG A 107 -16.55 -7.04 2.53
N ASP A 108 -17.09 -8.00 3.30
CA ASP A 108 -16.84 -9.43 3.06
C ASP A 108 -17.34 -9.87 1.68
N THR A 109 -18.43 -9.28 1.19
CA THR A 109 -18.99 -9.59 -0.14
C THR A 109 -18.17 -8.95 -1.27
N ALA A 110 -17.79 -7.68 -1.12
CA ALA A 110 -16.96 -6.96 -2.09
C ALA A 110 -15.51 -7.50 -2.15
N ALA A 111 -14.90 -7.77 -0.99
CA ALA A 111 -13.58 -8.38 -0.88
C ALA A 111 -13.55 -9.80 -1.46
N ARG A 112 -14.60 -10.61 -1.26
CA ARG A 112 -14.72 -11.93 -1.91
C ARG A 112 -14.84 -11.83 -3.43
N GLY A 113 -15.47 -10.77 -3.95
CA GLY A 113 -15.53 -10.47 -5.38
C GLY A 113 -14.16 -10.11 -5.96
N ALA A 114 -13.46 -9.14 -5.36
CA ALA A 114 -12.13 -8.70 -5.79
C ALA A 114 -11.07 -9.83 -5.73
N LEU A 115 -11.12 -10.68 -4.69
CA LEU A 115 -10.25 -11.84 -4.55
C LEU A 115 -10.41 -12.88 -5.67
N ARG A 116 -11.58 -12.97 -6.33
CA ARG A 116 -11.79 -13.91 -7.45
C ARG A 116 -11.08 -13.48 -8.74
N TRP A 117 -10.84 -12.19 -8.92
CA TRP A 117 -10.34 -11.62 -10.18
C TRP A 117 -8.86 -11.25 -10.15
N ASN A 118 -8.18 -11.42 -9.00
CA ASN A 118 -6.80 -10.97 -8.80
C ASN A 118 -6.60 -9.48 -9.16
N ALA A 119 -7.68 -8.68 -9.05
CA ALA A 119 -7.68 -7.26 -9.39
C ALA A 119 -7.03 -6.45 -8.24
N PRO A 120 -6.28 -5.39 -8.55
CA PRO A 120 -5.60 -4.55 -7.54
C PRO A 120 -6.62 -3.66 -6.80
N VAL A 121 -7.35 -4.25 -5.86
CA VAL A 121 -8.39 -3.57 -5.06
C VAL A 121 -8.05 -3.65 -3.58
N ASP A 122 -8.15 -2.52 -2.87
CA ASP A 122 -8.01 -2.45 -1.41
C ASP A 122 -9.12 -1.58 -0.81
N PHE A 123 -9.31 -1.64 0.51
CA PHE A 123 -10.32 -0.88 1.25
C PHE A 123 -9.66 -0.07 2.36
N ILE A 124 -10.08 1.19 2.51
CA ILE A 124 -9.61 2.10 3.55
C ILE A 124 -10.78 2.85 4.18
N ASP A 125 -10.67 3.09 5.50
CA ASP A 125 -11.67 3.86 6.23
C ASP A 125 -11.61 5.36 5.88
N LYS A 126 -12.75 6.06 5.77
CA LYS A 126 -12.80 7.53 5.57
C LYS A 126 -12.16 8.29 6.74
N LEU A 127 -12.06 7.68 7.92
CA LEU A 127 -11.35 8.23 9.07
C LEU A 127 -9.84 8.00 9.04
N ALA A 128 -9.32 7.26 8.05
CA ALA A 128 -7.88 7.10 7.87
C ALA A 128 -7.23 8.45 7.51
N SER A 129 -5.95 8.59 7.87
CA SER A 129 -5.22 9.81 7.55
C SER A 129 -4.93 9.91 6.04
N PRO A 130 -4.83 11.12 5.46
CA PRO A 130 -4.48 11.29 4.06
C PRO A 130 -3.17 10.60 3.65
N GLU A 131 -2.21 10.49 4.56
CA GLU A 131 -0.95 9.79 4.34
C GLU A 131 -1.16 8.29 4.10
N GLU A 132 -2.06 7.65 4.86
CA GLU A 132 -2.41 6.24 4.67
C GLU A 132 -3.13 6.02 3.34
N VAL A 133 -3.96 6.97 2.89
CA VAL A 133 -4.60 6.91 1.57
C VAL A 133 -3.57 6.90 0.44
N VAL A 134 -2.64 7.87 0.44
CA VAL A 134 -1.54 7.93 -0.55
C VAL A 134 -0.71 6.65 -0.51
N LEU A 135 -0.39 6.18 0.69
CA LEU A 135 0.38 4.95 0.87
C LEU A 135 -0.34 3.75 0.26
N ARG A 136 -1.66 3.60 0.46
CA ARG A 136 -2.45 2.51 -0.13
C ARG A 136 -2.60 2.59 -1.64
N LEU A 137 -2.82 3.78 -2.19
CA LEU A 137 -2.83 3.97 -3.64
C LEU A 137 -1.47 3.63 -4.27
N ARG A 138 -0.35 4.07 -3.68
CA ARG A 138 1.00 3.71 -4.16
C ARG A 138 1.21 2.19 -4.25
N ARG A 139 0.72 1.46 -3.25
CA ARG A 139 0.81 -0.01 -3.17
C ARG A 139 0.01 -0.66 -4.28
N LEU A 140 -1.23 -0.20 -4.46
CA LEU A 140 -2.15 -0.69 -5.48
C LEU A 140 -1.61 -0.46 -6.90
N MET A 141 -0.98 0.69 -7.14
CA MET A 141 -0.33 1.02 -8.42
C MET A 141 0.99 0.28 -8.67
N GLY A 142 1.42 -0.62 -7.78
CA GLY A 142 2.65 -1.40 -7.96
C GLY A 142 3.95 -0.57 -7.84
N SER A 143 3.84 0.70 -7.48
CA SER A 143 4.95 1.64 -7.33
C SER A 143 5.56 1.55 -5.92
N SER A 144 6.20 0.42 -5.60
CA SER A 144 7.12 0.41 -4.47
C SER A 144 8.20 1.47 -4.75
N PRO A 145 8.43 2.43 -3.84
CA PRO A 145 9.31 3.55 -4.13
C PRO A 145 10.75 3.04 -4.32
N GLU A 146 11.52 3.73 -5.16
CA GLU A 146 12.96 3.48 -5.33
C GLU A 146 13.68 3.56 -3.98
N ILE A 147 13.15 4.39 -3.07
CA ILE A 147 13.61 4.54 -1.70
C ILE A 147 12.48 4.20 -0.72
N ILE A 148 12.67 3.18 0.11
CA ILE A 148 11.74 2.76 1.16
C ILE A 148 12.28 3.21 2.53
N PRO A 149 11.73 4.28 3.15
CA PRO A 149 12.08 4.66 4.51
C PRO A 149 11.42 3.73 5.53
N ILE A 150 12.19 3.12 6.44
CA ILE A 150 11.69 2.23 7.50
C ILE A 150 11.83 2.93 8.86
N GLY A 151 10.72 3.51 9.33
CA GLY A 151 10.75 4.36 10.53
C GLY A 151 11.63 5.60 10.32
N ALA A 152 12.22 6.11 11.40
CA ALA A 152 13.03 7.34 11.36
C ALA A 152 14.52 7.10 11.03
N HIS A 153 14.99 5.86 11.13
CA HIS A 153 16.42 5.57 11.22
C HIS A 153 16.98 4.72 10.08
N LEU A 154 16.11 4.13 9.25
CA LEU A 154 16.51 3.20 8.20
C LEU A 154 15.92 3.59 6.86
N GLN A 155 16.67 3.29 5.80
CA GLN A 155 16.26 3.49 4.43
C GLN A 155 16.77 2.34 3.57
N VAL A 156 15.92 1.81 2.69
CA VAL A 156 16.32 0.85 1.65
C VAL A 156 16.26 1.57 0.31
N ASP A 157 17.39 1.63 -0.38
CA ASP A 157 17.46 2.08 -1.77
C ASP A 157 17.43 0.85 -2.67
N VAL A 158 16.32 0.70 -3.40
CA VAL A 158 16.05 -0.42 -4.29
C VAL A 158 16.86 -0.31 -5.58
N GLY A 159 17.09 0.90 -6.09
CA GLY A 159 17.84 1.13 -7.33
C GLY A 159 19.34 0.94 -7.13
N ALA A 160 19.88 1.42 -6.00
CA ALA A 160 21.28 1.27 -5.64
C ALA A 160 21.60 -0.07 -4.95
N GLU A 161 20.59 -0.89 -4.65
CA GLU A 161 20.71 -2.12 -3.85
C GLU A 161 21.41 -1.93 -2.49
N THR A 162 21.12 -0.83 -1.80
CA THR A 162 21.75 -0.52 -0.51
C THR A 162 20.75 -0.33 0.63
N VAL A 163 21.20 -0.63 1.83
CA VAL A 163 20.49 -0.27 3.07
C VAL A 163 21.32 0.78 3.78
N SER A 164 20.71 1.89 4.16
CA SER A 164 21.36 2.94 4.94
C SER A 164 20.69 3.11 6.30
N ALA A 165 21.48 3.47 7.29
CA ALA A 165 21.04 3.71 8.66
C ALA A 165 21.59 5.04 9.18
N ARG A 166 20.86 5.69 10.07
CA ARG A 166 21.33 6.82 10.85
C ARG A 166 21.09 6.55 12.33
N ARG A 167 21.98 7.01 13.20
CA ARG A 167 21.83 6.86 14.66
C ARG A 167 20.92 7.94 15.24
N GLU A 168 21.06 9.15 14.75
CA GLU A 168 20.30 10.31 15.17
C GLU A 168 19.50 10.84 13.99
N ARG A 169 18.34 11.45 14.25
CA ARG A 169 17.43 11.94 13.19
C ARG A 169 18.10 12.95 12.27
N ASP A 170 18.94 13.81 12.84
CA ASP A 170 19.62 14.90 12.13
C ASP A 170 20.97 14.48 11.55
N ALA A 171 21.42 13.25 11.82
CA ALA A 171 22.64 12.71 11.22
C ALA A 171 22.41 12.24 9.78
N GLY A 172 23.49 12.25 8.99
CA GLY A 172 23.49 11.68 7.65
C GLY A 172 23.17 10.18 7.67
N LEU A 173 22.53 9.71 6.60
CA LEU A 173 22.35 8.28 6.34
C LEU A 173 23.69 7.68 5.90
N GLU A 174 24.11 6.61 6.57
CA GLU A 174 25.33 5.88 6.24
C GLU A 174 24.99 4.47 5.72
N PRO A 175 25.62 4.00 4.63
CA PRO A 175 25.41 2.66 4.11
C PRO A 175 25.81 1.57 5.11
N VAL A 176 24.97 0.55 5.26
CA VAL A 176 25.24 -0.67 6.01
C VAL A 176 25.93 -1.67 5.07
N SER A 177 27.26 -1.56 4.96
CA SER A 177 28.09 -2.33 4.01
C SER A 177 27.89 -3.85 4.04
N ASP A 178 27.52 -4.40 5.21
CA ASP A 178 27.35 -5.83 5.39
C ASP A 178 26.03 -6.36 4.79
N ILE A 179 25.15 -5.52 4.24
CA ILE A 179 23.88 -5.96 3.63
C ILE A 179 23.96 -5.83 2.11
N HIS A 180 24.24 -6.96 1.46
CA HIS A 180 24.37 -7.11 0.00
C HIS A 180 23.95 -8.52 -0.43
N GLY A 181 23.72 -8.73 -1.73
CA GLY A 181 23.31 -10.01 -2.29
C GLY A 181 22.05 -10.57 -1.63
N MET A 182 22.05 -11.84 -1.23
CA MET A 182 20.90 -12.49 -0.58
C MET A 182 20.38 -11.74 0.66
N LYS A 183 21.26 -11.09 1.44
CA LYS A 183 20.83 -10.31 2.62
C LYS A 183 20.02 -9.09 2.22
N PHE A 184 20.44 -8.43 1.14
CA PHE A 184 19.69 -7.32 0.57
C PHE A 184 18.35 -7.80 0.03
N GLU A 185 18.31 -8.88 -0.76
CA GLU A 185 17.06 -9.41 -1.32
C GLU A 185 16.02 -9.77 -0.24
N ILE A 186 16.46 -10.46 0.83
CA ILE A 186 15.61 -10.78 1.97
C ILE A 186 15.09 -9.51 2.64
N PHE A 187 15.97 -8.53 2.88
CA PHE A 187 15.58 -7.30 3.57
C PHE A 187 14.69 -6.41 2.70
N ARG A 188 14.95 -6.33 1.39
CA ARG A 188 14.13 -5.64 0.39
C ARG A 188 12.72 -6.21 0.35
N GLU A 189 12.57 -7.53 0.33
CA GLU A 189 11.25 -8.17 0.35
C GLU A 189 10.49 -7.85 1.65
N LEU A 190 11.17 -7.87 2.80
CA LEU A 190 10.59 -7.49 4.09
C LEU A 190 10.23 -6.00 4.16
N ALA A 191 11.09 -5.12 3.61
CA ALA A 191 10.88 -3.69 3.53
C ALA A 191 9.71 -3.34 2.61
N ALA A 192 9.63 -3.98 1.44
CA ALA A 192 8.53 -3.84 0.51
C ALA A 192 7.22 -4.30 1.13
N ALA A 193 7.20 -5.45 1.82
CA ALA A 193 6.02 -5.92 2.53
C ALA A 193 5.60 -4.97 3.66
N TRP A 194 6.54 -4.47 4.46
CA TRP A 194 6.24 -3.52 5.52
C TRP A 194 5.75 -2.17 4.97
N TYR A 195 6.34 -1.70 3.88
CA TYR A 195 5.87 -0.52 3.17
C TYR A 195 4.46 -0.74 2.60
N ARG A 196 4.15 -1.97 2.15
CA ARG A 196 2.83 -2.42 1.70
C ARG A 196 1.79 -2.63 2.81
N SER A 197 2.19 -2.90 4.04
CA SER A 197 1.31 -2.79 5.20
C SER A 197 2.18 -2.91 6.45
N PRO A 198 2.12 -1.95 7.40
CA PRO A 198 2.82 -2.10 8.66
C PRO A 198 2.43 -3.43 9.33
N GLY A 199 3.42 -4.29 9.56
CA GLY A 199 3.20 -5.62 10.13
C GLY A 199 2.79 -6.72 9.14
N GLU A 200 2.79 -6.44 7.82
CA GLU A 200 2.63 -7.46 6.77
C GLU A 200 3.64 -8.58 6.99
N LEU A 201 3.13 -9.81 6.90
CA LEU A 201 3.93 -11.00 7.01
C LEU A 201 4.43 -11.41 5.63
N VAL A 202 5.73 -11.62 5.49
CA VAL A 202 6.32 -12.32 4.37
C VAL A 202 6.40 -13.82 4.69
N PRO A 203 5.71 -14.69 3.92
CA PRO A 203 5.73 -16.13 4.16
C PRO A 203 7.12 -16.73 4.00
N PHE A 204 7.42 -17.79 4.76
CA PHE A 204 8.69 -18.51 4.62
C PHE A 204 8.95 -18.96 3.17
N SER A 205 7.93 -19.50 2.51
CA SER A 205 8.02 -19.99 1.12
C SER A 205 8.39 -18.90 0.11
N ARG A 206 8.23 -17.62 0.45
CA ARG A 206 8.66 -16.49 -0.39
C ARG A 206 10.12 -16.13 -0.14
N LEU A 207 10.54 -16.12 1.13
CA LEU A 207 11.91 -15.79 1.53
C LEU A 207 12.91 -16.94 1.27
N GLU A 208 12.45 -18.18 1.37
CA GLU A 208 13.26 -19.38 1.11
C GLU A 208 13.70 -19.48 -0.34
N ARG A 209 13.02 -18.80 -1.29
CA ARG A 209 13.42 -18.74 -2.71
C ARG A 209 14.79 -18.09 -2.91
N TYR A 210 15.25 -17.29 -1.95
CA TYR A 210 16.58 -16.70 -1.95
C TYR A 210 17.65 -17.65 -1.38
N SER A 211 17.31 -18.90 -1.09
CA SER A 211 18.22 -19.92 -0.57
C SER A 211 18.08 -21.22 -1.38
N GLU A 212 19.20 -21.85 -1.72
CA GLU A 212 19.21 -23.11 -2.46
C GLU A 212 19.28 -24.33 -1.52
N GLY A 213 18.67 -25.44 -1.92
CA GLY A 213 18.81 -26.75 -1.27
C GLY A 213 17.75 -27.09 -0.21
N GLU A 214 17.83 -28.32 0.30
CA GLU A 214 16.86 -28.89 1.27
C GLU A 214 16.86 -28.17 2.65
N GLU A 215 17.89 -27.37 2.94
CA GLU A 215 18.05 -26.62 4.20
C GLU A 215 17.72 -25.13 4.10
N ALA A 216 16.96 -24.70 3.08
CA ALA A 216 16.64 -23.29 2.82
C ALA A 216 16.13 -22.53 4.07
N ARG A 217 15.32 -23.17 4.91
CA ARG A 217 14.81 -22.57 6.16
C ARG A 217 15.89 -22.29 7.19
N ALA A 218 16.90 -23.16 7.30
CA ALA A 218 18.02 -22.96 8.22
C ALA A 218 18.91 -21.82 7.73
N SER A 219 19.22 -21.79 6.43
CA SER A 219 19.96 -20.71 5.78
C SER A 219 19.26 -19.35 5.98
N LEU A 220 17.95 -19.28 5.75
CA LEU A 220 17.16 -18.07 5.97
C LEU A 220 17.29 -17.55 7.40
N ARG A 221 17.18 -18.42 8.43
CA ARG A 221 17.35 -18.01 9.83
C ARG A 221 18.72 -17.38 10.10
N VAL A 222 19.79 -17.92 9.50
CA VAL A 222 21.15 -17.37 9.63
C VAL A 222 21.21 -15.98 9.00
N ARG A 223 20.69 -15.80 7.77
CA ARG A 223 20.68 -14.49 7.10
C ARG A 223 19.87 -13.44 7.84
N ILE A 224 18.70 -13.80 8.38
CA ILE A 224 17.90 -12.91 9.22
C ILE A 224 18.70 -12.44 10.45
N ARG A 225 19.44 -13.34 11.10
CA ARG A 225 20.30 -12.99 12.23
C ARG A 225 21.43 -12.04 11.81
N GLU A 226 22.10 -12.31 10.70
CA GLU A 226 23.18 -11.46 10.18
C GLU A 226 22.70 -10.04 9.82
N ILE A 227 21.52 -9.93 9.20
CA ILE A 227 20.89 -8.64 8.88
C ILE A 227 20.65 -7.85 10.18
N LYS A 228 20.05 -8.48 11.21
CA LYS A 228 19.81 -7.82 12.50
C LYS A 228 21.11 -7.38 13.18
N VAL A 229 22.17 -8.20 13.13
CA VAL A 229 23.47 -7.81 13.67
C VAL A 229 24.06 -6.62 12.93
N SER A 230 23.98 -6.61 11.60
CA SER A 230 24.54 -5.54 10.76
C SER A 230 23.82 -4.21 10.99
N ILE A 231 22.48 -4.22 10.99
CA ILE A 231 21.68 -3.02 11.28
C ILE A 231 21.83 -2.57 12.74
N GLY A 232 21.86 -3.51 13.69
CA GLY A 232 22.08 -3.18 15.10
C GLY A 232 23.41 -2.44 15.32
N LYS A 233 24.50 -2.91 14.69
CA LYS A 233 25.81 -2.23 14.73
C LYS A 233 25.74 -0.81 14.15
N ALA A 234 25.07 -0.64 13.01
CA ALA A 234 24.92 0.67 12.38
C ALA A 234 24.14 1.64 13.27
N LEU A 235 23.06 1.17 13.89
CA LEU A 235 22.22 1.93 14.82
C LEU A 235 22.84 2.09 16.23
N GLY A 236 23.92 1.38 16.54
CA GLY A 236 24.53 1.40 17.87
C GLY A 236 23.72 0.67 18.95
N VAL A 237 22.84 -0.27 18.57
CA VAL A 237 21.97 -1.01 19.49
C VAL A 237 22.00 -2.51 19.26
N GLN A 238 21.64 -3.28 20.29
CA GLN A 238 21.47 -4.72 20.19
C GLN A 238 20.01 -5.07 19.91
N LEU A 239 19.73 -5.60 18.71
CA LEU A 239 18.37 -6.00 18.32
C LEU A 239 18.05 -7.42 18.84
N GLY A 240 17.04 -7.51 19.70
CA GLY A 240 16.51 -8.74 20.27
C GLY A 240 15.50 -9.44 19.37
N ALA A 241 14.84 -10.50 19.88
CA ALA A 241 13.96 -11.36 19.07
C ALA A 241 12.77 -10.62 18.43
N ASN A 242 12.25 -9.60 19.11
CA ASN A 242 11.08 -8.83 18.70
C ASN A 242 11.42 -7.53 17.96
N ASP A 243 12.69 -7.28 17.70
CA ASP A 243 13.16 -6.04 17.07
C ASP A 243 13.49 -6.27 15.59
N LEU A 244 13.20 -5.25 14.77
CA LEU A 244 13.47 -5.15 13.34
C LEU A 244 12.81 -6.21 12.47
N ILE A 245 13.24 -7.47 12.59
CA ILE A 245 12.68 -8.62 11.89
C ILE A 245 12.13 -9.58 12.93
N VAL A 246 10.82 -9.72 12.94
CA VAL A 246 10.06 -10.48 13.94
C VAL A 246 9.59 -11.79 13.32
N ASN A 247 9.92 -12.90 13.96
CA ASN A 247 9.42 -14.20 13.56
C ASN A 247 7.94 -14.33 13.95
N VAL A 248 7.11 -14.76 13.00
CA VAL A 248 5.75 -15.18 13.28
C VAL A 248 5.68 -16.69 13.08
N ARG A 249 5.51 -17.39 14.20
CA ARG A 249 5.62 -18.84 14.31
C ARG A 249 4.86 -19.55 13.18
N ASP A 250 5.55 -20.46 12.51
CA ASP A 250 5.05 -21.32 11.42
C ASP A 250 4.47 -20.59 10.21
N ARG A 251 4.60 -19.25 10.14
CA ARG A 251 4.04 -18.44 9.06
C ARG A 251 5.10 -17.68 8.27
N GLY A 252 6.07 -17.05 8.93
CA GLY A 252 7.10 -16.27 8.24
C GLY A 252 7.77 -15.21 9.10
N TYR A 253 8.13 -14.10 8.48
CA TYR A 253 8.71 -12.93 9.15
C TYR A 253 7.94 -11.66 8.80
N ARG A 254 7.88 -10.71 9.73
CA ARG A 254 7.42 -9.36 9.47
C ARG A 254 8.49 -8.35 9.87
N LEU A 255 8.54 -7.22 9.18
CA LEU A 255 9.38 -6.11 9.60
C LEU A 255 8.65 -5.27 10.65
N ALA A 256 9.41 -4.70 11.58
CA ALA A 256 8.96 -3.72 12.55
C ALA A 256 10.07 -2.66 12.67
N PRO A 257 9.79 -1.35 12.55
CA PRO A 257 10.82 -0.34 12.72
C PRO A 257 11.46 -0.46 14.11
N PRO A 258 12.79 -0.33 14.22
CA PRO A 258 13.45 -0.39 15.52
C PRO A 258 13.05 0.82 16.36
N GLN A 259 12.72 0.59 17.63
CA GLN A 259 12.42 1.65 18.61
C GLN A 259 13.73 2.11 19.22
N VAL A 260 14.40 3.04 18.54
CA VAL A 260 15.70 3.61 18.93
C VAL A 260 15.58 5.09 19.18
#